data_AF-A0A3C0IVI0-F1
#
_entry.id   AF-A0A3C0IVI0-F1
#
_cell.length_a   1.000
_cell.length_b   1.000
_cell.length_c   1.000
_cell.angle_alpha   90.00
_cell.angle_beta   90.00
_cell.angle_gamma   90.00
#
_symmetry.space_group_name_H-M   'P 1'
#
loop_
_entity.id
_entity.type
_entity.pdbx_description
1 polymer ?
#
loop_
_entity_poly.entity_id
_entity_poly.type
_entity_poly.pdbx_seq_one_letter_code
_entity_poly.pdbx_strand_id
1 'polypeptide(L)' 'MYLHLLQMPDTKNFVFIDGLTQKIKQASLFINQQKVAFKQIPEGTFVYLNDINWSDIDTVIDITLQYM' A
#
# COMPACT_ATOMS: atom_id res chain seq x y z
N MET A 1 1.05 7.53 6.73
CA MET A 1 0.62 6.27 7.38
C MET A 1 1.49 5.17 6.80
N TYR A 2 1.96 4.21 7.61
CA TYR A 2 2.83 3.14 7.12
C TYR A 2 2.10 1.80 7.17
N LEU A 3 2.09 1.09 6.05
CA LEU A 3 1.63 -0.28 5.94
C LEU A 3 2.85 -1.21 5.93
N HIS A 4 2.93 -2.09 6.92
CA HIS A 4 3.98 -3.10 7.04
C HIS A 4 3.48 -4.44 6.53
N LEU A 5 4.18 -5.03 5.56
CA LEU A 5 3.92 -6.34 5.01
C LEU A 5 5.03 -7.29 5.45
N LEU A 6 4.74 -8.05 6.51
CA LEU A 6 5.69 -9.01 7.12
C LEU A 6 5.69 -10.38 6.42
N GLN A 7 4.63 -10.67 5.67
CA GLN A 7 4.49 -11.90 4.89
C GLN A 7 3.95 -11.55 3.51
N MET A 8 4.57 -12.12 2.49
CA MET A 8 4.11 -11.92 1.13
C MET A 8 2.83 -12.75 0.91
N PRO A 9 1.73 -12.14 0.44
CA PRO A 9 0.53 -12.89 0.10
C PRO A 9 0.81 -13.83 -1.08
N ASP A 10 0.37 -15.09 -0.98
CA ASP A 10 0.60 -16.14 -1.98
C ASP A 10 0.15 -15.74 -3.39
N THR A 11 -0.90 -14.92 -3.48
CA THR A 11 -1.50 -14.48 -4.74
C THR A 11 -0.91 -13.19 -5.30
N LYS A 12 0.08 -12.56 -4.65
CA LYS A 12 0.84 -11.35 -5.07
C LYS A 12 0.08 -10.16 -5.66
N ASN A 13 -1.25 -10.10 -5.61
CA ASN A 13 -2.00 -9.14 -6.42
C ASN A 13 -2.27 -7.82 -5.67
N PHE A 14 -2.73 -7.89 -4.42
CA PHE A 14 -3.09 -6.72 -3.63
C PHE A 14 -3.24 -7.03 -2.14
N VAL A 15 -3.24 -5.98 -1.32
CA VAL A 15 -3.77 -5.97 0.05
C VAL A 15 -4.99 -5.05 0.08
N PHE A 16 -6.05 -5.49 0.75
CA PHE A 16 -7.21 -4.65 1.03
C PHE A 16 -7.15 -4.15 2.48
N ILE A 17 -7.22 -2.84 2.66
CA ILE A 17 -7.24 -2.17 3.95
C ILE A 17 -8.67 -1.70 4.19
N ASP A 18 -9.40 -2.46 5.01
CA ASP A 18 -10.76 -2.14 5.42
C ASP A 18 -10.79 -0.82 6.21
N GLY A 19 -11.79 0.02 5.95
CA GLY A 19 -11.98 1.30 6.63
C GLY A 19 -11.02 2.44 6.23
N LEU A 20 -10.01 2.19 5.39
CA LEU A 20 -9.14 3.27 4.86
C LEU A 20 -9.87 4.05 3.76
N THR A 21 -10.73 4.98 4.18
CA THR A 21 -11.58 5.81 3.32
C THR A 21 -11.10 7.26 3.19
N GLN A 22 -10.12 7.65 4.01
CA GLN A 22 -9.47 8.95 3.91
C GLN A 22 -8.83 9.13 2.53
N LYS A 23 -8.91 10.33 1.96
CA LYS A 23 -8.37 10.58 0.61
C LYS A 23 -6.85 10.37 0.61
N ILE A 24 -6.39 9.46 -0.25
CA ILE A 24 -4.96 9.17 -0.41
C ILE A 24 -4.37 10.06 -1.49
N LYS A 25 -3.28 10.76 -1.16
CA LYS A 25 -2.52 11.57 -2.12
C LYS A 25 -1.54 10.70 -2.91
N GLN A 26 -0.86 9.78 -2.24
CA GLN A 26 0.17 8.91 -2.84
C GLN A 26 0.38 7.67 -1.97
N ALA A 27 0.75 6.56 -2.61
CA ALA A 27 1.38 5.41 -1.98
C ALA A 27 2.74 5.13 -2.64
N SER A 28 3.77 4.84 -1.86
CA SER A 28 5.10 4.46 -2.35
C SER A 28 5.83 3.50 -1.42
N LEU A 29 6.73 2.68 -1.97
CA LEU A 29 7.63 1.87 -1.16
C LEU A 29 8.55 2.78 -0.36
N PHE A 30 8.70 2.48 0.92
CA PHE A 30 9.56 3.26 1.81
C PHE A 30 11.03 3.20 1.39
N ILE A 31 11.50 2.04 0.89
CA ILE A 31 12.92 1.77 0.61
C ILE A 31 13.50 2.60 -0.55
N ASN A 32 12.70 2.89 -1.57
CA ASN A 32 13.17 3.47 -2.83
C ASN A 32 12.19 4.49 -3.44
N GLN A 33 11.09 4.78 -2.74
CA GLN A 33 10.02 5.67 -3.20
C GLN A 33 9.36 5.26 -4.52
N GLN A 34 9.49 3.99 -4.92
CA GLN A 34 8.74 3.43 -6.05
C GLN A 34 7.25 3.60 -5.78
N LYS A 35 6.53 4.24 -6.71
CA LYS A 35 5.09 4.44 -6.58
C LYS A 35 4.37 3.10 -6.58
N VAL A 36 3.40 2.97 -5.68
CA VAL A 36 2.55 1.80 -5.56
C VAL A 36 1.14 2.20 -6.01
N ALA A 37 0.55 1.41 -6.90
CA ALA A 37 -0.80 1.65 -7.36
C ALA A 37 -1.82 1.32 -6.25
N PHE A 38 -2.90 2.09 -6.18
CA PHE A 38 -3.98 1.85 -5.23
C PHE A 38 -5.33 2.21 -5.84
N LYS A 39 -6.41 1.65 -5.29
CA LYS A 39 -7.79 1.95 -5.66
C LYS A 39 -8.64 2.08 -4.41
N GLN A 40 -9.34 3.21 -4.26
CA GLN A 40 -10.27 3.43 -3.16
C GLN A 40 -11.68 3.03 -3.56
N ILE A 41 -12.39 2.35 -2.66
CA ILE A 41 -13.82 2.04 -2.71
C ILE A 41 -14.48 2.60 -1.43
N PRO A 42 -15.82 2.70 -1.36
CA PRO A 42 -16.50 3.21 -0.16
C PRO A 42 -16.12 2.48 1.13
N GLU A 43 -15.81 1.18 1.03
CA GLU A 43 -15.49 0.31 2.16
C GLU A 43 -14.02 0.40 2.59
N GLY A 44 -13.11 0.84 1.73
CA GLY A 44 -11.68 0.82 2.03
C GLY A 44 -10.78 1.02 0.82
N THR A 45 -9.54 0.56 0.93
CA THR A 45 -8.53 0.77 -0.12
C THR A 45 -7.82 -0.52 -0.50
N PHE A 46 -7.74 -0.79 -1.80
CA PHE A 46 -6.84 -1.77 -2.38
C PHE A 46 -5.47 -1.14 -2.64
N VAL A 47 -4.40 -1.80 -2.19
CA VAL A 47 -3.01 -1.47 -2.50
C VAL A 47 -2.45 -2.61 -3.35
N TYR A 48 -2.09 -2.33 -4.60
CA TYR A 48 -1.63 -3.34 -5.54
C TYR A 48 -0.13 -3.59 -5.38
N LEU A 49 0.26 -4.86 -5.34
CA LEU A 49 1.62 -5.28 -5.04
C LEU A 49 2.38 -5.81 -6.25
N ASN A 50 1.79 -5.63 -7.44
CA ASN A 50 2.40 -6.04 -8.70
C ASN A 50 3.66 -5.20 -8.94
N ASP A 51 4.75 -5.88 -9.32
CA ASP A 51 6.01 -5.27 -9.75
C ASP A 51 6.69 -4.36 -8.71
N ILE A 52 6.38 -4.53 -7.42
CA ILE A 52 7.10 -3.85 -6.35
C ILE A 52 8.42 -4.56 -6.01
N ASN A 53 9.44 -3.78 -5.64
CA ASN A 53 10.67 -4.34 -5.10
C ASN A 53 10.48 -4.76 -3.63
N TRP A 54 10.32 -6.06 -3.41
CA TRP A 54 10.05 -6.62 -2.09
C TRP A 54 11.28 -6.64 -1.20
N SER A 55 11.04 -6.44 0.10
CA SER A 55 12.00 -6.71 1.16
C SER A 55 11.72 -8.09 1.74
N ASP A 56 12.78 -8.87 1.97
CA ASP A 56 12.69 -10.25 2.50
C ASP A 56 12.29 -10.31 3.98
N ILE A 57 12.23 -9.16 4.66
CA ILE A 57 11.94 -9.06 6.11
C ILE A 57 10.65 -8.29 6.35
N ASP A 58 10.60 -7.05 5.86
CA ASP A 58 9.48 -6.14 6.06
C ASP A 58 9.38 -5.19 4.87
N THR A 59 8.30 -5.34 4.10
CA THR A 59 8.01 -4.43 2.99
C THR A 59 7.08 -3.33 3.48
N VAL A 60 7.61 -2.11 3.56
CA VAL A 60 6.90 -0.95 4.07
C VAL A 60 6.41 -0.07 2.93
N ILE A 61 5.11 0.24 2.94
CA ILE A 61 4.46 1.18 2.02
C ILE A 61 4.08 2.44 2.80
N ASP A 62 4.61 3.59 2.38
CA ASP A 62 4.21 4.91 2.85
C ASP A 62 2.96 5.36 2.10
N ILE A 63 1.87 5.58 2.85
CA ILE A 63 0.61 6.12 2.37
C ILE A 63 0.49 7.55 2.88
N THR A 64 0.64 8.50 1.97
CA THR A 64 0.43 9.92 2.22
C THR A 64 -1.05 10.23 2.11
N LEU A 65 -1.67 10.59 3.22
CA LEU A 65 -3.04 11.08 3.26
C LEU A 65 -3.08 12.54 2.85
N GLN A 66 -4.11 12.93 2.11
CA GLN A 66 -4.41 14.33 1.85
C GLN A 66 -5.10 14.89 3.09
N TYR A 67 -4.37 15.68 3.89
CA TYR A 67 -5.00 16.53 4.91
C TYR A 67 -5.73 17.68 4.21
N MET A 68 -6.97 17.92 4.64
CA MET A 68 -7.77 19.09 4.25
C MET A 68 -7.38 20.29 5.11
#